data_AF-A0A914PI12-F1
#
_entry.id   AF-A0A914PI12-F1
#
_cell.length_a   1.000
_cell.length_b   1.000
_cell.length_c   1.000
_cell.angle_alpha   90.00
_cell.angle_beta   90.00
_cell.angle_gamma   90.00
#
_symmetry.space_group_name_H-M   'P 1'
#
loop_
_entity.id
_entity.type
_entity.pdbx_description
1 polymer ?
#
loop_
_entity_poly.entity_id
_entity_poly.type
_entity_poly.pdbx_seq_one_letter_code
_entity_poly.pdbx_strand_id
1 'polypeptide(L)'
;MVEEHGIIITQSASNSGPFFSSIPEQYSKISDEIFIIGSFFTSEIKDILPSGYNGGIADTINKYSSKGPFLSSGARGIDFVAPGEAITNLPKWYPNKNTDFNGTSLAAPNAAGSIACLLSALKANGIAYSPAMIKMALANTAFLPKNANKLEFGNGIIQIYDAFEFIKKSINFFPKNFIVPISVNNPKLEKGIIFVKSDEIQSKNYCVNINPKFNTKWILKCTDQSFVSHCKTVSSKNNSFNVKIDADLLKEGSINYAEIYGIDSLNPSIGPLFYLPITVICPANSANEKIITTEPGTPFHYFIKKPSTVDSQKQCSIKITAMDVKKESRITILFRQGKCLTEKRFISFPVRVQEGYTSSLFPEYI
;
A
#
# COMPACT_ATOMS: atom_id res chain seq x y z
N MET A 1 -18.55 5.36 16.54
CA MET A 1 -18.36 6.65 15.81
C MET A 1 -18.56 6.52 14.29
N VAL A 2 -17.75 5.76 13.56
CA VAL A 2 -17.90 5.63 12.08
C VAL A 2 -19.21 4.93 11.71
N GLU A 3 -19.46 3.74 12.26
CA GLU A 3 -20.68 2.98 11.96
C GLU A 3 -21.95 3.63 12.56
N GLU A 4 -21.85 4.19 13.77
CA GLU A 4 -22.99 4.77 14.48
C GLU A 4 -23.40 6.16 13.98
N HIS A 5 -22.44 6.99 13.57
CA HIS A 5 -22.70 8.39 13.18
C HIS A 5 -22.42 8.67 11.70
N GLY A 6 -22.01 7.66 10.92
CA GLY A 6 -21.75 7.81 9.48
C GLY A 6 -20.58 8.75 9.16
N ILE A 7 -19.61 8.87 10.07
CA ILE A 7 -18.47 9.79 9.94
C ILE A 7 -17.38 9.13 9.08
N ILE A 8 -16.85 9.87 8.11
CA ILE A 8 -15.69 9.45 7.31
C ILE A 8 -14.43 10.07 7.90
N ILE A 9 -13.45 9.24 8.26
CA ILE A 9 -12.20 9.66 8.86
C ILE A 9 -11.06 9.38 7.89
N THR A 10 -10.34 10.42 7.47
CA THR A 10 -9.09 10.29 6.70
C THR A 10 -7.89 10.37 7.63
N GLN A 11 -6.99 9.40 7.56
CA GLN A 11 -5.79 9.31 8.38
C GLN A 11 -4.56 9.29 7.47
N SER A 12 -3.53 10.08 7.80
CA SER A 12 -2.26 10.04 7.09
C SER A 12 -1.54 8.70 7.30
N ALA A 13 -0.96 8.12 6.24
CA ALA A 13 -0.23 6.87 6.32
C ALA A 13 1.06 6.90 7.16
N SER A 14 1.53 8.10 7.56
CA SER A 14 2.85 8.38 8.15
C SER A 14 3.96 8.57 7.12
N ASN A 15 5.05 9.20 7.56
CA ASN A 15 6.22 9.54 6.76
C ASN A 15 7.42 8.63 7.09
N SER A 16 7.18 7.33 7.33
CA SER A 16 8.21 6.36 7.73
C SER A 16 8.63 5.40 6.60
N GLY A 17 8.31 5.74 5.35
CA GLY A 17 8.83 5.09 4.16
C GLY A 17 10.36 5.21 4.05
N PRO A 18 11.00 4.56 3.05
CA PRO A 18 10.40 3.90 1.90
C PRO A 18 10.17 2.39 2.08
N PHE A 19 10.39 1.82 3.27
CA PHE A 19 10.21 0.40 3.52
C PHE A 19 8.73 -0.01 3.49
N PHE A 20 8.47 -1.26 3.09
CA PHE A 20 7.18 -1.92 3.35
C PHE A 20 6.96 -2.09 4.86
N SER A 21 5.69 -2.25 5.25
CA SER A 21 5.25 -2.37 6.64
C SER A 21 5.78 -1.25 7.54
N SER A 22 5.64 -0.01 7.07
CA SER A 22 6.09 1.22 7.73
C SER A 22 4.93 2.10 8.20
N ILE A 23 3.69 1.67 7.98
CA ILE A 23 2.51 2.30 8.57
C ILE A 23 2.47 1.94 10.07
N PRO A 24 2.11 2.89 10.96
CA PRO A 24 1.98 2.59 12.39
C PRO A 24 1.00 1.45 12.65
N GLU A 25 1.48 0.36 13.25
CA GLU A 25 0.68 -0.87 13.47
C GLU A 25 -0.57 -0.63 14.33
N GLN A 26 -0.62 0.42 15.15
CA GLN A 26 -1.84 0.80 15.85
C GLN A 26 -3.04 1.04 14.92
N TYR A 27 -2.81 1.47 13.68
CA TYR A 27 -3.87 1.70 12.70
C TYR A 27 -4.47 0.40 12.18
N SER A 28 -3.76 -0.72 12.31
CA SER A 28 -4.22 -2.05 11.89
C SER A 28 -5.59 -2.41 12.49
N LYS A 29 -5.82 -2.07 13.76
CA LYS A 29 -7.07 -2.37 14.48
C LYS A 29 -8.28 -1.66 13.87
N ILE A 30 -8.11 -0.40 13.50
CA ILE A 30 -9.18 0.49 13.00
C ILE A 30 -9.21 0.63 11.47
N SER A 31 -8.36 -0.12 10.77
CA SER A 31 -8.15 -0.01 9.31
C SER A 31 -9.39 -0.22 8.44
N ASP A 32 -10.45 -0.87 8.95
CA ASP A 32 -11.70 -1.04 8.21
C ASP A 32 -12.59 0.22 8.28
N GLU A 33 -12.41 1.04 9.33
CA GLU A 33 -13.25 2.20 9.65
C GLU A 33 -12.67 3.53 9.14
N ILE A 34 -11.36 3.59 8.96
CA ILE A 34 -10.66 4.80 8.51
C ILE A 34 -10.16 4.66 7.07
N PHE A 35 -9.89 5.79 6.42
CA PHE A 35 -9.24 5.83 5.11
C PHE A 35 -7.79 6.23 5.31
N ILE A 36 -6.86 5.29 5.14
CA ILE A 36 -5.43 5.53 5.26
C ILE A 36 -4.90 6.08 3.94
N ILE A 37 -4.41 7.32 3.97
CA ILE A 37 -4.03 8.09 2.79
C ILE A 37 -2.50 8.18 2.66
N GLY A 38 -1.97 7.63 1.58
CA GLY A 38 -0.58 7.79 1.16
C GLY A 38 -0.35 9.08 0.36
N SER A 39 0.91 9.48 0.25
CA SER A 39 1.31 10.71 -0.47
C SER A 39 1.74 10.38 -1.89
N PHE A 40 1.04 10.95 -2.87
CA PHE A 40 1.36 10.87 -4.28
C PHE A 40 2.05 12.16 -4.77
N PHE A 41 3.01 11.99 -5.68
CA PHE A 41 3.71 13.05 -6.39
C PHE A 41 3.35 12.97 -7.88
N THR A 42 2.99 14.11 -8.47
CA THR A 42 2.80 14.24 -9.91
C THR A 42 3.90 15.08 -10.54
N SER A 43 4.32 14.69 -11.72
CA SER A 43 5.30 15.41 -12.53
C SER A 43 4.81 16.81 -12.94
N GLU A 44 3.51 17.07 -12.95
CA GLU A 44 2.93 18.36 -13.34
C GLU A 44 3.25 19.50 -12.35
N ILE A 45 3.44 19.20 -11.07
CA ILE A 45 3.75 20.22 -10.04
C ILE A 45 5.25 20.50 -9.91
N LYS A 46 6.07 19.75 -10.63
CA LYS A 46 7.53 19.76 -10.50
C LYS A 46 8.16 21.14 -10.76
N ASP A 47 7.67 21.84 -11.78
CA ASP A 47 8.20 23.15 -12.18
C ASP A 47 7.60 24.31 -11.35
N ILE A 48 6.60 24.00 -10.51
CA ILE A 48 5.91 24.96 -9.66
C ILE A 48 6.54 25.00 -8.27
N LEU A 49 7.14 23.91 -7.80
CA LEU A 49 7.70 23.80 -6.45
C LEU A 49 9.07 24.51 -6.31
N PRO A 50 9.20 25.51 -5.41
CA PRO A 50 10.45 26.21 -5.09
C PRO A 50 11.66 25.30 -4.82
N SER A 51 11.43 24.11 -4.28
CA SER A 51 12.46 23.11 -3.96
C SER A 51 13.19 22.54 -5.17
N GLY A 52 12.73 22.82 -6.39
CA GLY A 52 13.49 22.59 -7.61
C GLY A 52 13.83 21.11 -7.82
N TYR A 53 12.84 20.32 -8.21
CA TYR A 53 13.12 18.95 -8.66
C TYR A 53 13.88 19.05 -10.00
N ASN A 54 15.19 18.83 -9.99
CA ASN A 54 16.00 18.78 -11.21
C ASN A 54 15.90 17.38 -11.87
N GLY A 55 15.21 17.28 -13.01
CA GLY A 55 15.09 16.05 -13.82
C GLY A 55 13.67 15.53 -14.03
N GLY A 56 13.44 14.64 -14.99
CA GLY A 56 12.12 14.03 -15.22
C GLY A 56 11.79 13.04 -14.12
N ILE A 57 11.03 13.46 -13.11
CA ILE A 57 10.46 12.57 -12.10
C ILE A 57 9.08 12.16 -12.60
N ALA A 58 8.87 10.87 -12.79
CA ALA A 58 7.58 10.33 -13.17
C ALA A 58 6.60 10.40 -11.99
N ASP A 59 5.31 10.40 -12.32
CA ASP A 59 4.20 10.25 -11.38
C ASP A 59 4.42 9.02 -10.48
N THR A 60 4.60 9.23 -9.17
CA THR A 60 5.01 8.17 -8.25
C THR A 60 4.60 8.45 -6.81
N ILE A 61 4.79 7.48 -5.94
CA ILE A 61 4.59 7.65 -4.49
C ILE A 61 5.79 8.36 -3.89
N ASN A 62 5.50 9.36 -3.07
CA ASN A 62 6.54 10.06 -2.33
C ASN A 62 7.34 9.10 -1.46
N LYS A 63 8.68 9.16 -1.54
CA LYS A 63 9.58 8.19 -0.89
C LYS A 63 9.36 8.07 0.62
N TYR A 64 9.00 9.18 1.27
CA TYR A 64 8.73 9.20 2.70
C TYR A 64 7.39 8.55 3.05
N SER A 65 6.44 8.43 2.11
CA SER A 65 5.13 7.85 2.38
C SER A 65 5.30 6.41 2.87
N SER A 66 4.74 6.12 4.03
CA SER A 66 4.69 4.77 4.55
C SER A 66 3.91 3.85 3.61
N LYS A 67 4.23 2.56 3.69
CA LYS A 67 3.73 1.50 2.81
C LYS A 67 3.25 0.33 3.64
N GLY A 68 2.25 -0.37 3.12
CA GLY A 68 1.77 -1.62 3.69
C GLY A 68 2.73 -2.79 3.50
N PRO A 69 2.30 -4.02 3.83
CA PRO A 69 1.07 -4.35 4.56
C PRO A 69 1.24 -4.12 6.07
N PHE A 70 0.14 -4.20 6.83
CA PHE A 70 0.19 -4.37 8.29
C PHE A 70 0.61 -5.80 8.64
N LEU A 71 1.69 -5.95 9.40
CA LEU A 71 2.21 -7.28 9.78
C LEU A 71 1.32 -7.99 10.80
N SER A 72 0.59 -7.21 11.62
CA SER A 72 -0.26 -7.72 12.69
C SER A 72 -1.63 -8.24 12.25
N SER A 73 -2.13 -7.80 11.09
CA SER A 73 -3.45 -8.21 10.59
C SER A 73 -3.40 -8.78 9.18
N GLY A 74 -2.33 -8.54 8.43
CA GLY A 74 -2.25 -8.88 7.01
C GLY A 74 -3.02 -7.93 6.09
N ALA A 75 -3.69 -6.90 6.62
CA ALA A 75 -4.37 -5.90 5.82
C ALA A 75 -3.38 -5.12 4.93
N ARG A 76 -3.87 -4.66 3.77
CA ARG A 76 -3.08 -3.94 2.77
C ARG A 76 -2.42 -2.69 3.31
N GLY A 77 -3.05 -1.98 4.25
CA GLY A 77 -2.51 -0.76 4.82
C GLY A 77 -3.03 0.51 4.14
N ILE A 78 -2.54 0.82 2.95
CA ILE A 78 -2.98 2.02 2.21
C ILE A 78 -4.35 1.77 1.57
N ASP A 79 -5.30 2.67 1.79
CA ASP A 79 -6.60 2.65 1.13
C ASP A 79 -6.54 3.41 -0.20
N PHE A 80 -6.02 4.63 -0.17
CA PHE A 80 -5.94 5.54 -1.30
C PHE A 80 -4.69 6.41 -1.23
N VAL A 81 -4.39 7.09 -2.32
CA VAL A 81 -3.35 8.13 -2.36
C VAL A 81 -3.91 9.44 -2.87
N ALA A 82 -3.34 10.54 -2.39
CA ALA A 82 -3.69 11.89 -2.79
C ALA A 82 -2.43 12.75 -2.90
N PRO A 83 -2.48 13.87 -3.66
CA PRO A 83 -1.35 14.80 -3.74
C PRO A 83 -0.93 15.27 -2.34
N GLY A 84 0.34 15.01 -1.99
CA GLY A 84 0.89 15.31 -0.66
C GLY A 84 2.01 16.34 -0.68
N GLU A 85 2.17 17.04 -1.79
CA GLU A 85 3.05 18.20 -1.95
C GLU A 85 2.21 19.41 -2.33
N ALA A 86 2.42 20.52 -1.64
CA ALA A 86 1.70 21.75 -1.91
C ALA A 86 2.51 22.97 -1.47
N ILE A 87 2.34 24.07 -2.21
CA ILE A 87 2.64 25.41 -1.70
C ILE A 87 1.48 25.78 -0.79
N THR A 88 1.70 25.75 0.52
CA THR A 88 0.63 25.94 1.50
C THR A 88 0.66 27.35 2.10
N ASN A 89 -0.53 27.85 2.43
CA ASN A 89 -0.69 29.12 3.13
C ASN A 89 -0.28 28.94 4.59
N LEU A 90 0.86 29.51 4.93
CA LEU A 90 1.31 29.54 6.31
C LEU A 90 0.62 30.66 7.10
N PRO A 91 0.52 30.51 8.44
CA PRO A 91 0.04 31.60 9.29
C PRO A 91 0.76 32.91 8.97
N LYS A 92 0.06 34.05 9.10
CA LYS A 92 0.59 35.37 8.71
C LYS A 92 1.93 35.74 9.37
N TRP A 93 2.24 35.16 10.53
CA TRP A 93 3.48 35.37 11.27
C TRP A 93 4.66 34.53 10.74
N TYR A 94 4.43 33.58 9.84
CA TYR A 94 5.50 32.76 9.27
C TYR A 94 6.31 33.58 8.26
N PRO A 95 7.65 33.67 8.41
CA PRO A 95 8.47 34.61 7.64
C PRO A 95 8.52 34.27 6.15
N ASN A 96 8.45 32.99 5.78
CA ASN A 96 8.51 32.53 4.39
C ASN A 96 7.15 32.00 3.93
N LYS A 97 6.32 32.86 3.36
CA LYS A 97 4.95 32.49 2.93
C LYS A 97 4.89 31.48 1.76
N ASN A 98 5.99 31.30 1.04
CA ASN A 98 6.10 30.37 -0.09
C ASN A 98 7.06 29.21 0.26
N THR A 99 6.86 28.58 1.41
CA THR A 99 7.68 27.42 1.80
C THR A 99 6.97 26.13 1.36
N ASP A 100 7.72 25.23 0.75
CA ASP A 100 7.22 23.91 0.36
C ASP A 100 7.06 23.02 1.60
N PHE A 101 5.85 22.48 1.77
CA PHE A 101 5.61 21.41 2.72
C PHE A 101 5.28 20.13 1.95
N ASN A 102 5.83 19.03 2.43
CA ASN A 102 5.56 17.70 1.92
C ASN A 102 5.21 16.77 3.08
N GLY A 103 4.23 15.91 2.86
CA GLY A 103 3.86 14.92 3.86
C GLY A 103 2.57 14.20 3.55
N THR A 104 2.43 12.99 4.10
CA THR A 104 1.11 12.33 4.18
C THR A 104 0.12 13.15 4.99
N SER A 105 0.61 14.03 5.88
CA SER A 105 -0.15 15.06 6.60
C SER A 105 -0.76 16.15 5.70
N LEU A 106 -0.31 16.29 4.45
CA LEU A 106 -0.96 17.13 3.42
C LEU A 106 -1.87 16.31 2.50
N ALA A 107 -1.49 15.06 2.20
CA ALA A 107 -2.32 14.16 1.40
C ALA A 107 -3.65 13.83 2.09
N ALA A 108 -3.64 13.56 3.40
CA ALA A 108 -4.85 13.25 4.16
C ALA A 108 -5.91 14.38 4.14
N PRO A 109 -5.58 15.66 4.44
CA PRO A 109 -6.55 16.75 4.33
C PRO A 109 -6.94 17.05 2.88
N ASN A 110 -6.07 16.82 1.88
CA ASN A 110 -6.44 16.91 0.47
C ASN A 110 -7.54 15.90 0.13
N ALA A 111 -7.35 14.63 0.52
CA ALA A 111 -8.36 13.59 0.37
C ALA A 111 -9.65 13.95 1.13
N ALA A 112 -9.54 14.48 2.35
CA ALA A 112 -10.70 14.89 3.14
C ALA A 112 -11.54 15.98 2.45
N GLY A 113 -10.89 17.03 1.93
CA GLY A 113 -11.54 18.10 1.19
C GLY A 113 -12.19 17.59 -0.11
N SER A 114 -11.48 16.73 -0.83
CA SER A 114 -11.99 16.09 -2.06
C SER A 114 -13.24 15.24 -1.77
N ILE A 115 -13.21 14.43 -0.72
CA ILE A 115 -14.37 13.64 -0.27
C ILE A 115 -15.50 14.56 0.19
N ALA A 116 -15.21 15.67 0.87
CA ALA A 116 -16.24 16.63 1.26
C ALA A 116 -16.98 17.23 0.05
N CYS A 117 -16.29 17.49 -1.06
CA CYS A 117 -16.93 17.90 -2.32
C CYS A 117 -17.87 16.81 -2.87
N LEU A 118 -17.46 15.53 -2.85
CA LEU A 118 -18.33 14.40 -3.21
C LEU A 118 -19.59 14.37 -2.34
N LEU A 119 -19.43 14.47 -1.03
CA LEU A 119 -20.55 14.48 -0.09
C LEU A 119 -21.50 15.67 -0.33
N SER A 120 -20.94 16.84 -0.63
CA SER A 120 -21.73 18.04 -0.97
C SER A 120 -22.58 17.81 -2.22
N ALA A 121 -21.98 17.25 -3.28
CA ALA A 121 -22.69 16.92 -4.52
C ALA A 121 -23.81 15.89 -4.29
N LEU A 122 -23.57 14.84 -3.48
CA LEU A 122 -24.59 13.85 -3.15
C LEU A 122 -25.76 14.47 -2.37
N LYS A 123 -25.48 15.32 -1.38
CA LYS A 123 -26.52 16.05 -0.63
C LYS A 123 -27.34 16.96 -1.52
N ALA A 124 -26.68 17.73 -2.40
CA ALA A 124 -27.35 18.63 -3.34
C ALA A 124 -28.29 17.89 -4.31
N ASN A 125 -28.00 16.62 -4.62
CA ASN A 125 -28.83 15.77 -5.46
C ASN A 125 -29.82 14.89 -4.67
N GLY A 126 -29.94 15.06 -3.35
CA GLY A 126 -30.84 14.25 -2.52
C GLY A 126 -30.46 12.77 -2.43
N ILE A 127 -29.20 12.42 -2.71
CA ILE A 127 -28.72 11.03 -2.70
C ILE A 127 -28.21 10.69 -1.30
N ALA A 128 -28.89 9.74 -0.65
CA ALA A 128 -28.43 9.19 0.63
C ALA A 128 -27.13 8.39 0.44
N TYR A 129 -26.22 8.48 1.41
CA TYR A 129 -24.93 7.80 1.36
C TYR A 129 -24.51 7.23 2.72
N SER A 130 -23.58 6.27 2.69
CA SER A 130 -22.93 5.71 3.87
C SER A 130 -21.40 5.68 3.68
N PRO A 131 -20.59 5.66 4.76
CA PRO A 131 -19.13 5.56 4.65
C PRO A 131 -18.66 4.39 3.78
N ALA A 132 -19.30 3.22 3.92
CA ALA A 132 -18.98 2.05 3.12
C ALA A 132 -19.25 2.28 1.61
N MET A 133 -20.28 3.06 1.28
CA MET A 133 -20.67 3.32 -0.11
C MET A 133 -19.67 4.27 -0.76
N ILE A 134 -19.25 5.28 0.01
CA ILE A 134 -18.18 6.19 -0.40
C ILE A 134 -16.87 5.43 -0.58
N LYS A 135 -16.48 4.58 0.38
CA LYS A 135 -15.25 3.76 0.28
C LYS A 135 -15.26 2.90 -0.99
N MET A 136 -16.38 2.26 -1.29
CA MET A 136 -16.53 1.40 -2.47
C MET A 136 -16.52 2.21 -3.78
N ALA A 137 -17.26 3.31 -3.85
CA ALA A 137 -17.28 4.17 -5.03
C ALA A 137 -15.87 4.70 -5.35
N LEU A 138 -15.14 5.16 -4.33
CA LEU A 138 -13.76 5.59 -4.47
C LEU A 138 -12.85 4.42 -4.90
N ALA A 139 -13.01 3.23 -4.32
CA ALA A 139 -12.20 2.06 -4.68
C ALA A 139 -12.41 1.60 -6.13
N ASN A 140 -13.63 1.69 -6.64
CA ASN A 140 -13.97 1.30 -8.02
C ASN A 140 -13.57 2.32 -9.08
N THR A 141 -13.36 3.58 -8.68
CA THR A 141 -13.10 4.70 -9.62
C THR A 141 -11.71 5.29 -9.48
N ALA A 142 -10.96 4.92 -8.44
CA ALA A 142 -9.60 5.38 -8.26
C ALA A 142 -8.71 5.03 -9.45
N PHE A 143 -7.87 5.98 -9.85
CA PHE A 143 -6.90 5.79 -10.92
C PHE A 143 -5.65 5.11 -10.38
N LEU A 144 -5.33 3.93 -10.92
CA LEU A 144 -4.12 3.18 -10.57
C LEU A 144 -3.18 3.14 -11.78
N PRO A 145 -1.96 3.71 -11.69
CA PRO A 145 -1.00 3.64 -12.79
C PRO A 145 -0.66 2.20 -13.18
N LYS A 146 -0.29 1.99 -14.45
CA LYS A 146 0.17 0.69 -14.93
C LYS A 146 1.39 0.24 -14.12
N ASN A 147 1.40 -1.01 -13.67
CA ASN A 147 2.45 -1.60 -12.82
C ASN A 147 2.59 -0.97 -11.42
N ALA A 148 1.61 -0.18 -10.96
CA ALA A 148 1.63 0.36 -9.61
C ALA A 148 1.53 -0.74 -8.55
N ASN A 149 2.35 -0.64 -7.51
CA ASN A 149 2.28 -1.54 -6.38
C ASN A 149 1.15 -1.12 -5.43
N LYS A 150 0.13 -1.97 -5.27
CA LYS A 150 -1.01 -1.72 -4.38
C LYS A 150 -0.64 -1.57 -2.90
N LEU A 151 0.51 -2.10 -2.45
CA LEU A 151 1.01 -1.84 -1.10
C LEU A 151 1.45 -0.38 -0.89
N GLU A 152 1.66 0.37 -1.97
CA GLU A 152 2.05 1.78 -1.98
C GLU A 152 0.87 2.68 -2.38
N PHE A 153 0.12 2.30 -3.42
CA PHE A 153 -0.99 3.08 -3.98
C PHE A 153 -2.37 2.77 -3.37
N GLY A 154 -2.52 1.65 -2.67
CA GLY A 154 -3.82 1.16 -2.25
C GLY A 154 -4.73 0.86 -3.46
N ASN A 155 -5.93 1.43 -3.46
CA ASN A 155 -6.84 1.40 -4.61
C ASN A 155 -6.42 2.37 -5.73
N GLY A 156 -5.54 3.33 -5.45
CA GLY A 156 -5.09 4.34 -6.40
C GLY A 156 -5.40 5.77 -5.96
N ILE A 157 -5.27 6.69 -6.92
CA ILE A 157 -5.52 8.12 -6.77
C ILE A 157 -7.03 8.37 -6.79
N ILE A 158 -7.53 9.13 -5.81
CA ILE A 158 -8.96 9.45 -5.68
C ILE A 158 -9.48 10.23 -6.90
N GLN A 159 -10.59 9.76 -7.49
CA GLN A 159 -11.30 10.41 -8.60
C GLN A 159 -12.73 10.79 -8.18
N ILE A 160 -12.94 12.06 -7.79
CA ILE A 160 -14.21 12.51 -7.18
C ILE A 160 -15.38 12.52 -8.16
N TYR A 161 -15.14 13.02 -9.37
CA TYR A 161 -16.19 13.11 -10.40
C TYR A 161 -16.69 11.71 -10.80
N ASP A 162 -15.77 10.79 -11.07
CA ASP A 162 -16.10 9.42 -11.44
C ASP A 162 -16.81 8.69 -10.29
N ALA A 163 -16.38 8.90 -9.03
CA ALA A 163 -17.05 8.34 -7.87
C ALA A 163 -18.51 8.83 -7.73
N PHE A 164 -18.77 10.10 -8.00
CA PHE A 164 -20.14 10.65 -8.00
C PHE A 164 -21.01 10.00 -9.09
N GLU A 165 -20.51 9.94 -10.32
CA GLU A 165 -21.20 9.32 -11.46
C GLU A 165 -21.44 7.82 -11.23
N PHE A 166 -20.48 7.13 -10.62
CA PHE A 166 -20.62 5.73 -10.23
C PHE A 166 -21.75 5.53 -9.21
N ILE A 167 -21.80 6.34 -8.14
CA ILE A 167 -22.86 6.24 -7.13
C ILE A 167 -24.23 6.48 -7.77
N LYS A 168 -24.35 7.53 -8.60
CA LYS A 168 -25.60 7.90 -9.27
C LYS A 168 -26.14 6.77 -10.14
N LYS A 169 -25.26 6.04 -10.84
CA LYS A 169 -25.64 4.88 -11.68
C LYS A 169 -25.95 3.63 -10.84
N SER A 170 -25.25 3.44 -9.73
CA SER A 170 -25.28 2.20 -8.95
C SER A 170 -26.26 2.21 -7.77
N ILE A 171 -26.88 3.35 -7.45
CA ILE A 171 -27.65 3.57 -6.21
C ILE A 171 -28.71 2.49 -5.94
N ASN A 172 -29.41 2.04 -6.97
CA ASN A 172 -30.50 1.06 -6.87
C ASN A 172 -30.01 -0.39 -6.68
N PHE A 173 -28.74 -0.65 -6.91
CA PHE A 173 -28.17 -1.99 -6.86
C PHE A 173 -27.47 -2.27 -5.53
N PHE A 174 -27.13 -1.25 -4.73
CA PHE A 174 -26.47 -1.46 -3.44
C PHE A 174 -27.34 -2.30 -2.48
N PRO A 175 -26.83 -3.44 -1.99
CA PRO A 175 -27.54 -4.22 -0.98
C PRO A 175 -27.72 -3.39 0.30
N LYS A 176 -28.82 -3.60 1.05
CA LYS A 176 -28.88 -3.08 2.42
C LYS A 176 -27.79 -3.74 3.27
N ASN A 177 -27.01 -2.94 4.01
CA ASN A 177 -25.90 -3.41 4.84
C ASN A 177 -24.85 -4.26 4.07
N PHE A 178 -24.37 -3.76 2.93
CA PHE A 178 -23.45 -4.48 2.04
C PHE A 178 -22.01 -4.64 2.57
N ILE A 179 -21.72 -4.27 3.82
CA ILE A 179 -20.41 -4.52 4.42
C ILE A 179 -20.23 -6.04 4.54
N VAL A 180 -19.13 -6.55 4.00
CA VAL A 180 -18.79 -7.96 4.02
C VAL A 180 -17.43 -8.12 4.74
N PRO A 181 -17.43 -8.24 6.08
CA PRO A 181 -16.21 -8.52 6.84
C PRO A 181 -15.63 -9.86 6.43
N ILE A 182 -14.31 -9.92 6.35
CA ILE A 182 -13.56 -11.15 6.15
C ILE A 182 -12.68 -11.42 7.36
N SER A 183 -12.43 -12.69 7.64
CA SER A 183 -11.41 -13.10 8.59
C SER A 183 -10.63 -14.31 8.11
N VAL A 184 -9.31 -14.33 8.30
CA VAL A 184 -8.49 -15.51 8.03
C VAL A 184 -8.39 -16.35 9.30
N ASN A 185 -8.41 -17.68 9.17
CA ASN A 185 -8.26 -18.63 10.26
C ASN A 185 -6.83 -18.69 10.84
N ASN A 186 -6.23 -17.53 11.10
CA ASN A 186 -4.92 -17.39 11.68
C ASN A 186 -4.98 -16.30 12.77
N PRO A 187 -4.72 -16.65 14.05
CA PRO A 187 -4.86 -15.71 15.17
C PRO A 187 -3.92 -14.50 15.10
N LYS A 188 -2.94 -14.50 14.17
CA LYS A 188 -2.00 -13.39 13.95
C LYS A 188 -2.32 -12.57 12.70
N LEU A 189 -3.33 -12.94 11.92
CA LEU A 189 -3.58 -12.36 10.60
C LEU A 189 -5.09 -12.31 10.35
N GLU A 190 -5.79 -11.40 11.03
CA GLU A 190 -7.24 -11.38 10.97
C GLU A 190 -7.78 -10.89 9.62
N LYS A 191 -7.12 -9.94 8.95
CA LYS A 191 -7.70 -9.17 7.82
C LYS A 191 -7.07 -9.47 6.45
N GLY A 192 -6.06 -10.33 6.39
CA GLY A 192 -5.34 -10.66 5.16
C GLY A 192 -4.31 -11.75 5.36
N ILE A 193 -3.63 -12.15 4.29
CA ILE A 193 -2.61 -13.20 4.35
C ILE A 193 -1.23 -12.59 4.13
N ILE A 194 -0.30 -12.85 5.06
CA ILE A 194 1.12 -12.65 4.85
C ILE A 194 1.80 -14.01 4.90
N PHE A 195 2.47 -14.36 3.80
CA PHE A 195 3.25 -15.58 3.66
C PHE A 195 4.71 -15.22 3.42
N VAL A 196 5.62 -15.82 4.18
CA VAL A 196 7.06 -15.63 3.99
C VAL A 196 7.64 -16.98 3.59
N LYS A 197 8.16 -17.07 2.36
CA LYS A 197 8.78 -18.30 1.84
C LYS A 197 10.00 -18.66 2.67
N SER A 198 10.08 -19.92 3.08
CA SER A 198 11.28 -20.52 3.68
C SER A 198 11.68 -21.76 2.90
N ASP A 199 12.85 -22.34 3.21
CA ASP A 199 13.30 -23.57 2.55
C ASP A 199 12.41 -24.76 2.94
N GLU A 200 11.80 -24.71 4.13
CA GLU A 200 10.88 -25.73 4.64
C GLU A 200 9.44 -25.55 4.14
N ILE A 201 9.00 -24.31 3.91
CA ILE A 201 7.61 -23.98 3.59
C ILE A 201 7.56 -23.11 2.34
N GLN A 202 7.18 -23.78 1.26
CA GLN A 202 7.05 -23.20 -0.08
C GLN A 202 5.59 -22.91 -0.45
N SER A 203 4.65 -23.68 0.10
CA SER A 203 3.22 -23.48 -0.09
C SER A 203 2.44 -23.66 1.22
N LYS A 204 1.29 -22.99 1.32
CA LYS A 204 0.43 -23.09 2.50
C LYS A 204 -1.03 -22.81 2.18
N ASN A 205 -1.92 -23.55 2.84
CA ASN A 205 -3.37 -23.35 2.78
C ASN A 205 -3.85 -22.48 3.94
N TYR A 206 -4.81 -21.61 3.65
CA TYR A 206 -5.52 -20.74 4.58
C TYR A 206 -7.02 -20.92 4.37
N CYS A 207 -7.80 -20.89 5.44
CA CYS A 207 -9.26 -20.83 5.37
C CYS A 207 -9.69 -19.41 5.69
N VAL A 208 -10.52 -18.84 4.83
CA VAL A 208 -11.01 -17.48 4.91
C VAL A 208 -12.50 -17.54 5.17
N ASN A 209 -12.95 -16.92 6.25
CA ASN A 209 -14.34 -16.76 6.60
C ASN A 209 -14.84 -15.40 6.14
N ILE A 210 -16.11 -15.34 5.77
CA ILE A 210 -16.83 -14.16 5.32
C ILE A 210 -18.05 -14.03 6.24
N ASN A 211 -18.33 -12.86 6.78
CA ASN A 211 -19.45 -12.67 7.71
C ASN A 211 -20.51 -11.67 7.16
N PRO A 212 -21.21 -12.03 6.08
CA PRO A 212 -22.12 -11.11 5.40
C PRO A 212 -23.40 -10.85 6.21
N LYS A 213 -23.92 -9.63 6.15
CA LYS A 213 -25.21 -9.27 6.76
C LYS A 213 -26.42 -9.50 5.83
N PHE A 214 -26.19 -10.07 4.65
CA PHE A 214 -27.22 -10.32 3.63
C PHE A 214 -26.93 -11.61 2.88
N ASN A 215 -27.97 -12.21 2.29
CA ASN A 215 -27.84 -13.45 1.55
C ASN A 215 -27.51 -13.20 0.09
N THR A 216 -26.36 -13.71 -0.36
CA THR A 216 -26.00 -13.73 -1.78
C THR A 216 -24.95 -14.82 -2.06
N LYS A 217 -24.59 -14.94 -3.34
CA LYS A 217 -23.46 -15.69 -3.86
C LYS A 217 -22.46 -14.71 -4.47
N TRP A 218 -21.19 -14.87 -4.12
CA TRP A 218 -20.09 -14.10 -4.68
C TRP A 218 -19.31 -14.91 -5.70
N ILE A 219 -18.94 -14.24 -6.80
CA ILE A 219 -17.95 -14.70 -7.76
C ILE A 219 -16.60 -14.16 -7.29
N LEU A 220 -15.66 -15.05 -6.99
CA LEU A 220 -14.33 -14.69 -6.55
C LEU A 220 -13.42 -14.53 -7.76
N LYS A 221 -12.68 -13.42 -7.80
CA LYS A 221 -11.61 -13.17 -8.76
C LYS A 221 -10.32 -12.88 -8.00
N CYS A 222 -9.18 -13.05 -8.67
CA CYS A 222 -7.88 -12.72 -8.12
C CYS A 222 -7.10 -11.84 -9.09
N THR A 223 -6.36 -10.88 -8.56
CA THR A 223 -5.52 -9.99 -9.37
C THR A 223 -4.28 -10.69 -9.93
N ASP A 224 -3.79 -11.74 -9.26
CA ASP A 224 -2.66 -12.53 -9.73
C ASP A 224 -2.83 -14.00 -9.31
N GLN A 225 -3.09 -14.86 -10.28
CA GLN A 225 -3.31 -16.30 -10.09
C GLN A 225 -2.03 -17.13 -10.27
N SER A 226 -0.88 -16.50 -10.55
CA SER A 226 0.38 -17.23 -10.75
C SER A 226 0.89 -17.92 -9.48
N PHE A 227 0.53 -17.40 -8.30
CA PHE A 227 0.92 -17.95 -7.00
C PHE A 227 -0.24 -18.11 -6.01
N VAL A 228 -1.48 -17.82 -6.43
CA VAL A 228 -2.69 -17.89 -5.59
C VAL A 228 -3.74 -18.78 -6.25
N SER A 229 -4.17 -19.81 -5.54
CA SER A 229 -5.29 -20.67 -5.93
C SER A 229 -6.44 -20.56 -4.95
N HIS A 230 -7.67 -20.46 -5.47
CA HIS A 230 -8.89 -20.30 -4.68
C HIS A 230 -10.11 -20.90 -5.40
N CYS A 231 -11.23 -21.08 -4.69
CA CYS A 231 -12.49 -21.49 -5.33
C CYS A 231 -13.10 -20.34 -6.15
N LYS A 232 -13.89 -20.65 -7.18
CA LYS A 232 -14.49 -19.63 -8.06
C LYS A 232 -15.67 -18.88 -7.42
N THR A 233 -16.35 -19.50 -6.46
CA THR A 233 -17.56 -18.93 -5.86
C THR A 233 -17.68 -19.32 -4.39
N VAL A 234 -18.26 -18.43 -3.61
CA VAL A 234 -18.61 -18.62 -2.20
C VAL A 234 -20.01 -18.03 -1.95
N SER A 235 -20.73 -18.49 -0.94
CA SER A 235 -22.10 -18.01 -0.68
C SER A 235 -22.29 -17.66 0.78
N SER A 236 -23.32 -16.87 1.10
CA SER A 236 -23.58 -16.47 2.49
C SER A 236 -23.89 -17.66 3.42
N LYS A 237 -24.39 -18.78 2.86
CA LYS A 237 -24.69 -20.01 3.62
C LYS A 237 -23.46 -20.89 3.85
N ASN A 238 -22.54 -20.91 2.90
CA ASN A 238 -21.24 -21.56 3.03
C ASN A 238 -20.17 -20.48 2.92
N ASN A 239 -20.01 -19.77 4.03
CA ASN A 239 -19.36 -18.48 4.11
C ASN A 239 -17.85 -18.59 4.33
N SER A 240 -17.24 -19.73 4.00
CA SER A 240 -15.80 -19.90 4.05
C SER A 240 -15.26 -20.48 2.75
N PHE A 241 -14.00 -20.17 2.46
CA PHE A 241 -13.29 -20.73 1.32
C PHE A 241 -11.80 -20.90 1.62
N ASN A 242 -11.18 -21.86 0.95
CA ASN A 242 -9.75 -22.12 1.08
C ASN A 242 -8.96 -21.33 0.02
N VAL A 243 -7.80 -20.86 0.44
CA VAL A 243 -6.80 -20.19 -0.39
C VAL A 243 -5.48 -20.93 -0.23
N LYS A 244 -4.91 -21.40 -1.35
CA LYS A 244 -3.56 -21.95 -1.39
C LYS A 244 -2.62 -20.89 -1.94
N ILE A 245 -1.53 -20.64 -1.22
CA ILE A 245 -0.40 -19.84 -1.69
C ILE A 245 0.71 -20.80 -2.12
N ASP A 246 1.27 -20.57 -3.30
CA ASP A 246 2.35 -21.36 -3.89
C ASP A 246 3.48 -20.43 -4.34
N ALA A 247 4.56 -20.36 -3.56
CA ALA A 247 5.63 -19.39 -3.77
C ALA A 247 6.83 -19.95 -4.53
N ASP A 248 6.72 -21.14 -5.12
CA ASP A 248 7.87 -21.84 -5.71
C ASP A 248 8.49 -21.08 -6.87
N LEU A 249 7.65 -20.62 -7.80
CA LEU A 249 8.06 -19.92 -9.01
C LEU A 249 8.29 -18.41 -8.79
N LEU A 250 8.08 -17.90 -7.57
CA LEU A 250 8.28 -16.49 -7.26
C LEU A 250 9.77 -16.16 -7.14
N LYS A 251 10.13 -15.00 -7.68
CA LYS A 251 11.52 -14.51 -7.73
C LYS A 251 12.09 -14.30 -6.33
N GLU A 252 13.33 -14.72 -6.11
CA GLU A 252 14.03 -14.46 -4.86
C GLU A 252 14.36 -12.99 -4.62
N GLY A 253 14.26 -12.63 -3.34
CA GLY A 253 14.35 -11.31 -2.74
C GLY A 253 13.26 -10.32 -3.19
N SER A 254 12.10 -10.84 -3.56
CA SER A 254 10.94 -10.04 -3.97
C SER A 254 9.83 -10.01 -2.92
N ILE A 255 8.93 -9.04 -3.07
CA ILE A 255 7.62 -8.99 -2.45
C ILE A 255 6.58 -9.03 -3.56
N ASN A 256 5.61 -9.92 -3.42
CA ASN A 256 4.56 -10.16 -4.40
C ASN A 256 3.22 -9.92 -3.73
N TYR A 257 2.27 -9.37 -4.48
CA TYR A 257 1.00 -8.94 -3.93
C TYR A 257 -0.16 -9.36 -4.83
N ALA A 258 -1.19 -9.93 -4.22
CA ALA A 258 -2.44 -10.26 -4.88
C ALA A 258 -3.62 -9.91 -3.98
N GLU A 259 -4.78 -9.70 -4.59
CA GLU A 259 -6.05 -9.58 -3.89
C GLU A 259 -7.03 -10.60 -4.46
N ILE A 260 -7.64 -11.40 -3.60
CA ILE A 260 -8.88 -12.10 -3.95
C ILE A 260 -10.02 -11.17 -3.60
N TYR A 261 -10.95 -10.95 -4.52
CA TYR A 261 -12.08 -10.07 -4.28
C TYR A 261 -13.39 -10.68 -4.75
N GLY A 262 -14.46 -10.38 -4.02
CA GLY A 262 -15.79 -10.96 -4.27
C GLY A 262 -16.72 -9.97 -4.95
N ILE A 263 -17.26 -10.36 -6.09
CA ILE A 263 -18.30 -9.61 -6.82
C ILE A 263 -19.65 -10.28 -6.56
N ASP A 264 -20.69 -9.49 -6.28
CA ASP A 264 -22.05 -10.01 -6.18
C ASP A 264 -22.51 -10.60 -7.52
N SER A 265 -22.92 -11.87 -7.50
CA SER A 265 -23.39 -12.58 -8.71
C SER A 265 -24.66 -11.97 -9.31
N LEU A 266 -25.50 -11.32 -8.49
CA LEU A 266 -26.73 -10.67 -8.93
C LEU A 266 -26.48 -9.29 -9.51
N ASN A 267 -25.52 -8.55 -8.96
CA ASN A 267 -25.20 -7.19 -9.39
C ASN A 267 -23.70 -6.98 -9.63
N PRO A 268 -23.12 -7.57 -10.69
CA PRO A 268 -21.68 -7.48 -10.93
C PRO A 268 -21.16 -6.08 -11.20
N SER A 269 -22.04 -5.17 -11.65
CA SER A 269 -21.73 -3.79 -12.02
C SER A 269 -21.33 -2.90 -10.83
N ILE A 270 -21.69 -3.28 -9.60
CA ILE A 270 -21.28 -2.56 -8.38
C ILE A 270 -19.79 -2.79 -8.08
N GLY A 271 -19.16 -3.76 -8.75
CA GLY A 271 -17.77 -4.12 -8.50
C GLY A 271 -17.61 -4.93 -7.21
N PRO A 272 -16.38 -4.99 -6.66
CA PRO A 272 -16.09 -5.85 -5.54
C PRO A 272 -16.65 -5.33 -4.21
N LEU A 273 -17.18 -6.24 -3.39
CA LEU A 273 -17.76 -5.93 -2.08
C LEU A 273 -16.80 -6.20 -0.91
N PHE A 274 -15.79 -7.04 -1.11
CA PHE A 274 -14.71 -7.29 -0.17
C PHE A 274 -13.44 -7.68 -0.90
N TYR A 275 -12.32 -7.54 -0.21
CA TYR A 275 -10.98 -7.87 -0.70
C TYR A 275 -10.24 -8.62 0.39
N LEU A 276 -9.59 -9.72 0.02
CA LEU A 276 -8.60 -10.43 0.81
C LEU A 276 -7.21 -10.08 0.27
N PRO A 277 -6.47 -9.19 0.95
CA PRO A 277 -5.10 -8.87 0.57
C PRO A 277 -4.17 -10.05 0.89
N ILE A 278 -3.29 -10.38 -0.05
CA ILE A 278 -2.32 -11.47 0.05
C ILE A 278 -0.95 -10.89 -0.29
N THR A 279 -0.04 -10.91 0.69
CA THR A 279 1.36 -10.51 0.51
C THR A 279 2.26 -11.71 0.68
N VAL A 280 3.09 -11.96 -0.34
CA VAL A 280 4.09 -13.04 -0.33
C VAL A 280 5.48 -12.44 -0.37
N ILE A 281 6.28 -12.67 0.66
CA ILE A 281 7.69 -12.27 0.72
C ILE A 281 8.52 -13.49 0.39
N CYS A 282 9.42 -13.36 -0.58
CA CYS A 282 10.35 -14.42 -0.99
C CYS A 282 11.78 -13.96 -0.71
N PRO A 283 12.31 -14.11 0.52
CA PRO A 283 13.67 -13.67 0.83
C PRO A 283 14.71 -14.52 0.08
N ALA A 284 15.78 -13.88 -0.40
CA ALA A 284 16.89 -14.58 -1.04
C ALA A 284 17.82 -15.25 -0.01
N ASN A 285 18.39 -16.40 -0.38
CA ASN A 285 19.31 -17.18 0.47
C ASN A 285 20.72 -16.55 0.57
N SER A 286 21.14 -15.79 -0.43
CA SER A 286 22.45 -15.12 -0.46
C SER A 286 22.38 -13.72 -1.05
N ALA A 287 23.30 -12.86 -0.61
CA ALA A 287 23.58 -11.57 -1.22
C ALA A 287 24.44 -11.76 -2.48
N ASN A 288 23.87 -12.41 -3.51
CA ASN A 288 24.54 -12.51 -4.80
C ASN A 288 24.61 -11.12 -5.46
N GLU A 289 25.64 -10.91 -6.29
CA GLU A 289 25.75 -9.71 -7.12
C GLU A 289 24.50 -9.58 -8.00
N LYS A 290 23.92 -8.37 -7.99
CA LYS A 290 22.74 -8.05 -8.80
C LYS A 290 22.94 -6.76 -9.56
N ILE A 291 22.60 -6.84 -10.84
CA ILE A 291 22.45 -5.69 -11.71
C ILE A 291 21.04 -5.14 -11.53
N ILE A 292 20.95 -3.86 -11.17
CA ILE A 292 19.67 -3.18 -10.93
C ILE A 292 19.63 -1.93 -11.80
N THR A 293 18.55 -1.77 -12.55
CA THR A 293 18.20 -0.52 -13.22
C THR A 293 17.29 0.28 -12.29
N THR A 294 17.64 1.52 -12.00
CA THR A 294 16.85 2.41 -11.14
C THR A 294 16.39 3.64 -11.90
N GLU A 295 15.25 4.18 -11.49
CA GLU A 295 14.73 5.45 -12.00
C GLU A 295 14.69 6.48 -10.86
N PRO A 296 14.88 7.78 -11.17
CA PRO A 296 14.72 8.83 -10.18
C PRO A 296 13.34 8.75 -9.50
N GLY A 297 13.33 8.68 -8.18
CA GLY A 297 12.07 8.63 -7.42
C GLY A 297 11.66 7.22 -7.00
N THR A 298 12.03 6.21 -7.77
CA THR A 298 11.53 4.83 -7.59
C THR A 298 12.47 4.00 -6.71
N PRO A 299 12.07 3.61 -5.50
CA PRO A 299 12.87 2.76 -4.65
C PRO A 299 12.93 1.33 -5.19
N PHE A 300 14.09 0.68 -5.07
CA PHE A 300 14.25 -0.75 -5.27
C PHE A 300 14.30 -1.46 -3.91
N HIS A 301 13.46 -2.48 -3.72
CA HIS A 301 13.44 -3.28 -2.50
C HIS A 301 14.00 -4.66 -2.74
N TYR A 302 14.84 -5.12 -1.83
CA TYR A 302 15.41 -6.45 -1.86
C TYR A 302 15.36 -7.11 -0.49
N PHE A 303 14.78 -8.30 -0.43
CA PHE A 303 14.59 -9.06 0.81
C PHE A 303 15.62 -10.18 0.90
N ILE A 304 16.37 -10.25 2.00
CA ILE A 304 17.44 -11.23 2.21
C ILE A 304 17.14 -11.99 3.51
N LYS A 305 17.34 -13.31 3.52
CA LYS A 305 17.29 -14.08 4.77
C LYS A 305 18.45 -13.67 5.66
N LYS A 306 18.19 -13.52 6.96
CA LYS A 306 19.27 -13.36 7.93
C LYS A 306 20.14 -14.64 7.90
N PRO A 307 21.47 -14.56 7.72
CA PRO A 307 22.34 -15.71 7.80
C PRO A 307 22.19 -16.43 9.14
N SER A 308 22.09 -17.76 9.13
CA SER A 308 21.85 -18.59 10.30
C SER A 308 23.11 -18.81 11.16
N THR A 309 24.30 -18.49 10.66
CA THR A 309 25.54 -18.59 11.45
C THR A 309 25.63 -17.40 12.40
N VAL A 310 25.27 -17.65 13.67
CA VAL A 310 25.48 -16.77 14.82
C VAL A 310 26.98 -16.74 15.14
N ASP A 311 27.76 -16.04 14.33
CA ASP A 311 29.01 -15.44 14.81
C ASP A 311 28.70 -13.96 15.03
N SER A 312 28.80 -13.53 16.27
CA SER A 312 28.49 -12.19 16.79
C SER A 312 29.40 -11.06 16.24
N GLN A 313 29.95 -11.23 15.03
CA GLN A 313 30.95 -10.33 14.43
C GLN A 313 30.78 -10.10 12.91
N LYS A 314 29.72 -10.57 12.25
CA LYS A 314 29.63 -10.47 10.77
C LYS A 314 28.94 -9.18 10.31
N GLN A 315 29.73 -8.13 10.11
CA GLN A 315 29.30 -6.94 9.37
C GLN A 315 28.69 -7.32 8.00
N CYS A 316 27.51 -6.78 7.68
CA CYS A 316 27.02 -6.81 6.31
C CYS A 316 27.81 -5.77 5.51
N SER A 317 28.34 -6.16 4.35
CA SER A 317 28.94 -5.21 3.42
C SER A 317 28.12 -5.19 2.13
N ILE A 318 27.77 -3.99 1.66
CA ILE A 318 27.23 -3.81 0.32
C ILE A 318 28.23 -3.02 -0.49
N LYS A 319 28.61 -3.61 -1.63
CA LYS A 319 29.41 -2.96 -2.65
C LYS A 319 28.47 -2.53 -3.78
N ILE A 320 28.52 -1.25 -4.13
CA ILE A 320 27.79 -0.71 -5.29
C ILE A 320 28.80 -0.19 -6.30
N THR A 321 28.59 -0.57 -7.56
CA THR A 321 29.33 -0.09 -8.72
C THR A 321 28.32 0.49 -9.70
N ALA A 322 28.46 1.76 -10.12
CA ALA A 322 27.64 2.28 -11.21
C ALA A 322 28.17 1.77 -12.54
N MET A 323 27.27 1.30 -13.40
CA MET A 323 27.61 0.85 -14.75
C MET A 323 27.41 1.93 -15.81
N ASP A 324 26.57 2.94 -15.56
CA ASP A 324 26.43 4.11 -16.43
C ASP A 324 27.12 5.32 -15.80
N VAL A 325 28.25 5.71 -16.38
CA VAL A 325 29.16 6.73 -15.85
C VAL A 325 28.77 8.14 -16.32
N LYS A 326 27.79 8.27 -17.22
CA LYS A 326 27.48 9.55 -17.88
C LYS A 326 26.71 10.54 -17.01
N LYS A 327 26.20 10.14 -15.84
CA LYS A 327 25.39 10.99 -14.95
C LYS A 327 25.78 10.79 -13.50
N GLU A 328 26.07 11.89 -12.81
CA GLU A 328 26.18 11.87 -11.34
C GLU A 328 24.87 11.37 -10.73
N SER A 329 24.97 10.28 -9.97
CA SER A 329 23.83 9.68 -9.28
C SER A 329 24.05 9.70 -7.78
N ARG A 330 23.00 10.08 -7.03
CA ARG A 330 22.95 9.96 -5.57
C ARG A 330 22.08 8.77 -5.21
N ILE A 331 22.71 7.73 -4.66
CA ILE A 331 22.00 6.53 -4.20
C ILE A 331 21.95 6.56 -2.68
N THR A 332 20.76 6.38 -2.12
CA THR A 332 20.57 6.18 -0.68
C THR A 332 20.24 4.71 -0.44
N ILE A 333 21.11 4.02 0.29
CA ILE A 333 20.87 2.65 0.74
C ILE A 333 20.29 2.72 2.15
N LEU A 334 19.24 1.94 2.42
CA LEU A 334 18.61 1.84 3.73
C LEU A 334 18.48 0.36 4.11
N PHE A 335 18.72 0.05 5.38
CA PHE A 335 18.54 -1.29 5.94
C PHE A 335 17.52 -1.29 7.07
N ARG A 336 16.78 -2.39 7.19
CA ARG A 336 15.84 -2.64 8.28
C ARG A 336 15.86 -4.12 8.66
N GLN A 337 16.05 -4.40 9.94
CA GLN A 337 15.99 -5.74 10.54
C GLN A 337 14.89 -5.76 11.61
N GLY A 338 14.17 -6.88 11.74
CA GLY A 338 13.25 -7.11 12.86
C GLY A 338 11.75 -6.92 12.58
N LYS A 339 10.94 -7.30 13.58
CA LYS A 339 9.46 -7.46 13.49
C LYS A 339 8.63 -6.39 14.23
N CYS A 340 9.23 -5.40 14.90
CA CYS A 340 8.49 -4.42 15.70
C CYS A 340 9.04 -2.99 15.57
N LEU A 341 8.14 -2.01 15.54
CA LEU A 341 8.39 -0.57 15.27
C LEU A 341 9.02 0.22 16.44
N THR A 342 9.67 -0.44 17.40
CA THR A 342 10.40 0.24 18.49
C THR A 342 11.92 0.10 18.45
N GLU A 343 12.50 -0.51 17.42
CA GLU A 343 13.94 -0.35 17.13
C GLU A 343 14.11 0.17 15.71
N LYS A 344 14.20 1.49 15.61
CA LYS A 344 14.58 2.18 14.38
C LYS A 344 16.10 2.24 14.32
N ARG A 345 16.73 1.47 13.42
CA ARG A 345 18.08 1.81 12.94
C ARG A 345 18.04 1.99 11.45
N PHE A 346 17.85 3.24 11.05
CA PHE A 346 18.03 3.70 9.68
C PHE A 346 19.48 4.11 9.52
N ILE A 347 20.22 3.40 8.67
CA ILE A 347 21.55 3.83 8.27
C ILE A 347 21.43 4.27 6.81
N SER A 348 21.50 5.57 6.58
CA SER A 348 21.46 6.19 5.25
C SER A 348 22.85 6.70 4.92
N PHE A 349 23.41 6.21 3.81
CA PHE A 349 24.63 6.77 3.24
C PHE A 349 24.33 7.30 1.84
N PRO A 350 24.51 8.60 1.58
CA PRO A 350 24.47 9.11 0.22
C PRO A 350 25.76 8.66 -0.49
N VAL A 351 25.63 7.74 -1.45
CA VAL A 351 26.74 7.37 -2.33
C VAL A 351 26.69 8.27 -3.56
N ARG A 352 27.74 9.08 -3.78
CA ARG A 352 27.97 9.73 -5.07
C ARG A 352 28.77 8.76 -5.92
N VAL A 353 28.18 8.26 -7.00
CA VAL A 353 28.95 7.42 -7.92
C VAL A 353 29.52 8.31 -9.03
N GLN A 354 30.81 8.64 -8.91
CA GLN A 354 31.68 9.04 -10.01
C GLN A 354 32.73 7.92 -10.14
N GLU A 355 33.15 7.58 -11.37
CA GLU A 355 34.10 6.51 -11.73
C GLU A 355 34.76 5.77 -10.55
N GLY A 356 34.21 4.61 -10.17
CA GLY A 356 34.74 3.82 -9.06
C GLY A 356 33.69 2.94 -8.36
N TYR A 357 34.16 2.09 -7.45
CA TYR A 357 33.31 1.33 -6.54
C TYR A 357 33.19 2.08 -5.21
N THR A 358 32.02 2.05 -4.58
CA THR A 358 31.88 2.43 -3.16
C THR A 358 31.48 1.20 -2.37
N SER A 359 32.23 0.90 -1.30
CA SER A 359 31.89 -0.13 -0.32
C SER A 359 31.55 0.51 1.00
N SER A 360 30.37 0.19 1.54
CA SER A 360 29.97 0.61 2.88
C SER A 360 29.86 -0.61 3.79
N LEU A 361 30.50 -0.51 4.95
CA LEU A 361 30.36 -1.49 6.04
C LEU A 361 29.18 -1.08 6.91
N PHE A 362 28.24 -2.00 7.09
CA PHE A 362 27.11 -1.81 7.99
C PHE A 362 27.44 -2.51 9.28
N PRO A 363 27.50 -1.77 10.41
CA PRO A 363 27.70 -2.43 11.67
C PRO A 363 26.48 -3.30 11.99
N GLU A 364 26.71 -4.59 12.25
CA GLU A 364 25.75 -5.42 12.99
C GLU A 364 25.76 -4.92 14.43
N TYR A 365 24.86 -4.00 14.77
CA TYR A 365 24.52 -3.77 16.17
C TYR A 365 23.11 -4.31 16.42
N ILE A 366 23.13 -5.43 17.18
CA ILE A 366 22.17 -6.04 18.12
C ILE A 366 20.73 -5.59 17.99
#